data_AF-S5SYD3-F1
#
_entry.id   AF-S5SYD3-F1
#
_cell.length_a   1.000
_cell.length_b   1.000
_cell.length_c   1.000
_cell.angle_alpha   90.00
_cell.angle_beta   90.00
_cell.angle_gamma   90.00
#
_symmetry.space_group_name_H-M   'P 1'
#
loop_
_entity.id
_entity.type
_entity.pdbx_description
1 polymer ?
#
loop_
_entity_poly.entity_id
_entity_poly.type
_entity_poly.pdbx_seq_one_letter_code
_entity_poly.pdbx_strand_id
1 'polypeptide(L)'
;MHSTAQHSTAQHSTAQHNYVISLTPDQKRRKHITEEFGKQNIPFEFFDAITPDIIEETAKKFNITLDRSPKAKLSDGEIGCALSHIVLWDLALENNLNYINIFEDDIHLGENAKELLEVDYISDDIHVLKLEANGKMFFKQPKSVKCDRNVYPMTVKQSGCAGYTVTAKGAKYLLELVKNKPLDVAVDSLVFEDFLHFKDYKTVQLSPGICVQDFVLHPENPFESSLKEGRDSVHGNQRKFSILEKIKNEFGRVKIKMFGKQVPFK
;
A
#
# COMPACT_ATOMS: atom_id res chain seq x y z
N MET A 1 -54.31 -11.98 -27.50
CA MET A 1 -52.92 -11.55 -27.74
C MET A 1 -52.72 -10.19 -27.08
N HIS A 2 -52.15 -10.13 -25.88
CA HIS A 2 -51.37 -8.97 -25.46
C HIS A 2 -50.31 -9.43 -24.47
N SER A 3 -49.08 -9.08 -24.83
CA SER A 3 -47.81 -9.53 -24.28
C SER A 3 -47.50 -8.76 -23.00
N THR A 4 -47.28 -9.48 -21.90
CA THR A 4 -46.61 -8.99 -20.70
C THR A 4 -45.12 -8.84 -20.99
N ALA A 5 -44.65 -7.61 -21.11
CA ALA A 5 -43.23 -7.30 -21.15
C ALA A 5 -42.66 -7.38 -19.72
N GLN A 6 -41.87 -8.42 -19.49
CA GLN A 6 -40.87 -8.47 -18.43
C GLN A 6 -39.75 -7.48 -18.75
N HIS A 7 -39.46 -6.55 -17.86
CA HIS A 7 -38.16 -5.86 -17.78
C HIS A 7 -37.68 -5.99 -16.33
N SER A 8 -36.78 -6.91 -16.03
CA SER A 8 -35.33 -6.94 -16.30
C SER A 8 -34.55 -6.39 -15.10
N THR A 9 -34.03 -7.37 -14.35
CA THR A 9 -32.67 -7.42 -13.76
C THR A 9 -32.24 -6.29 -12.81
N ALA A 10 -32.19 -6.66 -11.52
CA ALA A 10 -31.26 -6.09 -10.55
C ALA A 10 -29.84 -6.08 -11.12
N GLN A 11 -29.22 -4.91 -11.18
CA GLN A 11 -27.77 -4.80 -11.33
C GLN A 11 -27.13 -5.38 -10.07
N HIS A 12 -26.52 -6.56 -10.19
CA HIS A 12 -25.45 -6.95 -9.28
C HIS A 12 -24.31 -5.95 -9.49
N SER A 13 -24.23 -4.93 -8.65
CA SER A 13 -23.01 -4.14 -8.49
C SER A 13 -21.90 -5.13 -8.13
N THR A 14 -20.97 -5.35 -9.05
CA THR A 14 -19.70 -5.99 -8.73
C THR A 14 -18.99 -5.07 -7.74
N ALA A 15 -18.64 -5.59 -6.56
CA ALA A 15 -17.97 -4.80 -5.54
C ALA A 15 -16.65 -4.23 -6.10
N GLN A 16 -16.38 -2.95 -5.84
CA GLN A 16 -15.14 -2.29 -6.25
C GLN A 16 -14.01 -2.66 -5.30
N HIS A 17 -12.95 -3.29 -5.83
CA HIS A 17 -11.84 -3.79 -5.03
C HIS A 17 -10.52 -3.03 -5.23
N ASN A 18 -10.37 -2.25 -6.31
CA ASN A 18 -9.12 -1.57 -6.64
C ASN A 18 -9.24 -0.06 -6.39
N TYR A 19 -8.39 0.49 -5.53
CA TYR A 19 -8.37 1.92 -5.19
C TYR A 19 -6.99 2.49 -5.45
N VAL A 20 -6.93 3.64 -6.11
CA VAL A 20 -5.67 4.37 -6.36
C VAL A 20 -5.72 5.69 -5.63
N ILE A 21 -4.82 5.89 -4.66
CA ILE A 21 -4.69 7.14 -3.92
C ILE A 21 -4.01 8.17 -4.83
N SER A 22 -4.67 9.30 -5.04
CA SER A 22 -4.11 10.39 -5.84
C SER A 22 -4.62 11.74 -5.37
N LEU A 23 -3.77 12.77 -5.45
CA LEU A 23 -4.20 14.15 -5.23
C LEU A 23 -5.14 14.59 -6.35
N THR A 24 -6.29 15.16 -6.01
CA THR A 24 -7.29 15.63 -7.00
C THR A 24 -6.72 16.60 -8.06
N PRO A 25 -5.80 17.53 -7.71
CA PRO A 25 -5.18 18.40 -8.70
C PRO A 25 -4.16 17.73 -9.62
N ASP A 26 -3.64 16.53 -9.31
CA ASP A 26 -2.58 15.89 -10.10
C ASP A 26 -3.14 15.16 -11.33
N GLN A 27 -3.54 15.96 -12.31
CA GLN A 27 -4.12 15.47 -13.56
C GLN A 27 -3.13 14.61 -14.37
N LYS A 28 -1.82 14.81 -14.21
CA LYS A 28 -0.81 14.04 -14.93
C LYS A 28 -0.76 12.61 -14.40
N ARG A 29 -0.68 12.44 -13.08
CA ARG A 29 -0.66 11.12 -12.43
C ARG A 29 -2.01 10.40 -12.57
N ARG A 30 -3.14 11.09 -12.42
CA ARG A 30 -4.48 10.49 -12.65
C ARG A 30 -4.66 10.01 -14.09
N LYS A 31 -4.18 10.78 -15.07
CA LYS A 31 -4.20 10.34 -16.47
C LYS A 31 -3.32 9.10 -16.68
N HIS A 32 -2.10 9.11 -16.14
CA HIS A 32 -1.18 7.96 -16.18
C HIS A 32 -1.85 6.70 -15.62
N ILE A 33 -2.46 6.76 -14.43
CA ILE A 33 -3.15 5.61 -13.83
C ILE A 33 -4.34 5.13 -14.66
N THR A 34 -5.11 6.06 -15.22
CA THR A 34 -6.24 5.70 -16.11
C THR A 34 -5.76 4.92 -17.33
N GLU A 35 -4.66 5.36 -17.94
CA GLU A 35 -4.03 4.68 -19.07
C GLU A 35 -3.44 3.32 -18.64
N GLU A 36 -2.75 3.29 -17.50
CA GLU A 36 -2.08 2.09 -16.97
C GLU A 36 -3.06 0.96 -16.67
N PHE A 37 -4.11 1.24 -15.89
CA PHE A 37 -5.17 0.26 -15.59
C PHE A 37 -5.99 -0.09 -16.85
N GLY A 38 -6.12 0.87 -17.77
CA GLY A 38 -6.78 0.71 -19.07
C GLY A 38 -6.11 -0.34 -19.97
N LYS A 39 -4.77 -0.49 -19.92
CA LYS A 39 -4.02 -1.49 -20.71
C LYS A 39 -4.54 -2.91 -20.52
N GLN A 40 -5.06 -3.22 -19.33
CA GLN A 40 -5.57 -4.55 -18.97
C GLN A 40 -7.09 -4.56 -18.69
N ASN A 41 -7.79 -3.44 -18.90
CA ASN A 41 -9.22 -3.28 -18.58
C ASN A 41 -9.52 -3.65 -17.12
N ILE A 42 -8.75 -3.09 -16.18
CA ILE A 42 -8.92 -3.30 -14.74
C ILE A 42 -9.83 -2.18 -14.20
N PRO A 43 -11.00 -2.49 -13.62
CA PRO A 43 -11.84 -1.48 -12.99
C PRO A 43 -11.19 -0.98 -11.70
N PHE A 44 -11.15 0.33 -11.52
CA PHE A 44 -10.59 0.98 -10.34
C PHE A 44 -11.34 2.27 -10.00
N GLU A 45 -11.19 2.73 -8.77
CA GLU A 45 -11.64 4.05 -8.34
C GLU A 45 -10.45 4.87 -7.83
N PHE A 46 -10.46 6.17 -8.12
CA PHE A 46 -9.56 7.08 -7.43
C PHE A 46 -10.08 7.31 -6.02
N PHE A 47 -9.18 7.19 -5.05
CA PHE A 47 -9.37 7.73 -3.72
C PHE A 47 -8.68 9.09 -3.66
N ASP A 48 -9.45 10.14 -3.44
CA ASP A 48 -8.93 11.50 -3.27
C ASP A 48 -8.08 11.54 -2.00
N ALA A 49 -6.77 11.75 -2.17
CA ALA A 49 -5.83 11.74 -1.06
C ALA A 49 -6.17 12.80 -0.02
N ILE A 50 -5.96 12.47 1.26
CA ILE A 50 -6.18 13.38 2.38
C ILE A 50 -5.18 14.54 2.30
N THR A 51 -5.71 15.75 2.15
CA THR A 51 -4.95 17.00 2.07
C THR A 51 -4.90 17.71 3.43
N PRO A 52 -3.95 18.67 3.64
CA PRO A 52 -3.72 19.29 4.94
C PRO A 52 -4.97 19.87 5.63
N ASP A 53 -5.92 20.38 4.87
CA ASP A 53 -7.16 20.99 5.35
C ASP A 53 -8.12 20.01 6.05
N ILE A 54 -8.05 18.70 5.73
CA ILE A 54 -8.93 17.67 6.32
C ILE A 54 -8.19 16.65 7.20
N ILE A 55 -6.88 16.85 7.44
CA ILE A 55 -6.07 15.93 8.26
C ILE A 55 -6.65 15.81 9.68
N GLU A 56 -6.94 16.93 10.35
CA GLU A 56 -7.37 16.93 11.76
C GLU A 56 -8.72 16.24 11.93
N GLU A 57 -9.66 16.52 11.04
CA GLU A 57 -10.97 15.86 11.03
C GLU A 57 -10.83 14.36 10.81
N THR A 58 -10.01 13.96 9.84
CA THR A 58 -9.78 12.56 9.51
C THR A 58 -9.12 11.82 10.67
N ALA A 59 -8.06 12.39 11.27
CA ALA A 59 -7.40 11.79 12.42
C ALA A 59 -8.34 11.62 13.61
N LYS A 60 -9.25 12.58 13.84
CA LYS A 60 -10.27 12.51 14.89
C LYS A 60 -11.26 11.36 14.67
N LYS A 61 -11.65 11.02 13.43
CA LYS A 61 -12.50 9.84 13.12
C LYS A 61 -11.90 8.55 13.73
N PHE A 62 -10.58 8.44 13.74
CA PHE A 62 -9.84 7.26 14.21
C PHE A 62 -9.27 7.41 15.62
N ASN A 63 -9.52 8.55 16.28
CA ASN A 63 -8.88 8.95 17.52
C ASN A 63 -7.34 8.84 17.46
N ILE A 64 -6.75 9.22 16.32
CA ILE A 64 -5.31 9.25 16.12
C ILE A 64 -4.78 10.57 16.63
N THR A 65 -3.73 10.54 17.44
CA THR A 65 -3.07 11.75 17.93
C THR A 65 -1.96 12.18 16.97
N LEU A 66 -1.93 13.45 16.60
CA LEU A 66 -0.91 14.02 15.73
C LEU A 66 0.05 14.90 16.54
N ASP A 67 1.36 14.75 16.30
CA ASP A 67 2.35 15.69 16.83
C ASP A 67 2.44 16.89 15.88
N ARG A 68 1.97 18.05 16.34
CA ARG A 68 2.03 19.33 15.63
C ARG A 68 3.11 20.27 16.17
N SER A 69 3.98 19.77 17.06
CA SER A 69 5.05 20.58 17.64
C SER A 69 6.17 20.81 16.63
N PRO A 70 7.11 21.75 16.89
CA PRO A 70 8.33 21.90 16.09
C PRO A 70 9.22 20.64 16.05
N LYS A 71 8.94 19.63 16.89
CA LYS A 71 9.65 18.35 16.94
C LYS A 71 8.90 17.23 16.19
N ALA A 72 7.82 17.56 15.48
CA ALA A 72 7.06 16.62 14.68
C ALA A 72 8.00 15.85 13.74
N LYS A 73 7.80 14.54 13.68
CA LYS A 73 8.61 13.62 12.85
C LYS A 73 8.07 13.44 11.45
N LEU A 74 6.79 13.76 11.24
CA LEU A 74 6.08 13.61 9.99
C LEU A 74 5.62 14.99 9.52
N SER A 75 5.75 15.21 8.22
CA SER A 75 5.15 16.35 7.54
C SER A 75 3.65 16.12 7.31
N ASP A 76 2.91 17.19 6.99
CA ASP A 76 1.49 17.10 6.63
C ASP A 76 1.26 16.16 5.44
N GLY A 77 2.16 16.16 4.45
CA GLY A 77 2.08 15.24 3.33
C GLY A 77 2.17 13.78 3.77
N GLU A 78 3.09 13.45 4.68
CA GLU A 78 3.23 12.09 5.20
C GLU A 78 2.05 11.67 6.06
N ILE A 79 1.49 12.60 6.85
CA ILE A 79 0.28 12.35 7.65
C ILE A 79 -0.92 12.14 6.73
N GLY A 80 -1.11 12.99 5.71
CA GLY A 80 -2.17 12.85 4.72
C GLY A 80 -2.08 11.54 3.94
N CYS A 81 -0.87 11.16 3.50
CA CYS A 81 -0.61 9.86 2.90
C CYS A 81 -1.03 8.71 3.82
N ALA A 82 -0.58 8.70 5.07
CA ALA A 82 -0.93 7.66 6.03
C ALA A 82 -2.44 7.59 6.32
N LEU A 83 -3.09 8.73 6.53
CA LEU A 83 -4.54 8.79 6.76
C LEU A 83 -5.32 8.32 5.53
N SER A 84 -4.85 8.55 4.31
CA SER A 84 -5.48 8.04 3.09
C SER A 84 -5.55 6.50 3.08
N HIS A 85 -4.45 5.83 3.43
CA HIS A 85 -4.46 4.37 3.57
C HIS A 85 -5.36 3.90 4.73
N ILE A 86 -5.32 4.58 5.88
CA ILE A 86 -6.13 4.23 7.05
C ILE A 86 -7.63 4.33 6.73
N VAL A 87 -8.05 5.37 6.00
CA VAL A 87 -9.43 5.53 5.54
C VAL A 87 -9.82 4.38 4.61
N LEU A 88 -8.95 3.98 3.68
CA LEU A 88 -9.22 2.83 2.82
C LEU A 88 -9.34 1.51 3.59
N TRP A 89 -8.55 1.30 4.65
CA TRP A 89 -8.73 0.12 5.53
C TRP A 89 -10.10 0.12 6.18
N ASP A 90 -10.57 1.27 6.67
CA ASP A 90 -11.89 1.42 7.28
C ASP A 90 -13.01 1.23 6.25
N LEU A 91 -12.84 1.78 5.04
CA LEU A 91 -13.75 1.62 3.91
C LEU A 91 -13.97 0.15 3.56
N ALA A 92 -12.90 -0.67 3.56
CA ALA A 92 -13.02 -2.10 3.29
C ALA A 92 -13.97 -2.79 4.29
N LEU A 93 -13.93 -2.39 5.56
CA LEU A 93 -14.80 -2.94 6.60
C LEU A 93 -16.21 -2.38 6.53
N GLU A 94 -16.37 -1.06 6.35
CA GLU A 94 -17.67 -0.39 6.23
C GLU A 94 -18.50 -0.97 5.07
N ASN A 95 -17.84 -1.36 3.98
CA ASN A 95 -18.48 -1.95 2.80
C ASN A 95 -18.53 -3.49 2.82
N ASN A 96 -18.14 -4.14 3.93
CA ASN A 96 -18.08 -5.60 4.06
C ASN A 96 -17.30 -6.29 2.92
N LEU A 97 -16.21 -5.68 2.47
CA LEU A 97 -15.35 -6.23 1.41
C LEU A 97 -14.38 -7.25 2.01
N ASN A 98 -14.24 -8.41 1.36
CA ASN A 98 -13.31 -9.45 1.80
C ASN A 98 -11.83 -9.01 1.69
N TYR A 99 -11.54 -8.11 0.76
CA TYR A 99 -10.26 -7.44 0.59
C TYR A 99 -10.42 -6.18 -0.26
N ILE A 100 -9.41 -5.31 -0.24
CA ILE A 100 -9.19 -4.28 -1.26
C ILE A 100 -7.71 -4.24 -1.66
N ASN A 101 -7.46 -3.82 -2.89
CA ASN A 101 -6.15 -3.53 -3.44
C ASN A 101 -5.96 -2.00 -3.42
N ILE A 102 -4.89 -1.54 -2.80
CA ILE A 102 -4.56 -0.13 -2.64
C ILE A 102 -3.27 0.15 -3.41
N PHE A 103 -3.28 1.21 -4.20
CA PHE A 103 -2.17 1.66 -5.02
C PHE A 103 -1.88 3.15 -4.84
N GLU A 104 -0.63 3.54 -5.06
CA GLU A 104 -0.23 4.94 -5.27
C GLU A 104 -0.33 5.31 -6.75
N ASP A 105 -0.36 6.61 -7.05
CA ASP A 105 -0.62 7.14 -8.40
C ASP A 105 0.60 7.26 -9.31
N ASP A 106 1.75 6.74 -8.87
CA ASP A 106 2.98 6.64 -9.66
C ASP A 106 3.42 5.20 -9.92
N ILE A 107 2.50 4.24 -9.92
CA ILE A 107 2.81 2.85 -10.26
C ILE A 107 2.66 2.53 -11.74
N HIS A 108 3.40 1.53 -12.20
CA HIS A 108 3.18 0.81 -13.44
C HIS A 108 2.73 -0.61 -13.12
N LEU A 109 1.82 -1.18 -13.91
CA LEU A 109 1.31 -2.54 -13.72
C LEU A 109 2.05 -3.54 -14.61
N GLY A 110 2.33 -4.71 -14.04
CA GLY A 110 2.96 -5.82 -14.73
C GLY A 110 1.96 -6.74 -15.44
N GLU A 111 2.48 -7.77 -16.07
CA GLU A 111 1.70 -8.80 -16.76
C GLU A 111 0.70 -9.49 -15.83
N ASN A 112 -0.50 -9.75 -16.35
CA ASN A 112 -1.58 -10.47 -15.65
C ASN A 112 -2.06 -9.81 -14.34
N ALA A 113 -1.90 -8.49 -14.22
CA ALA A 113 -2.37 -7.76 -13.05
C ALA A 113 -3.88 -7.96 -12.85
N LYS A 114 -4.67 -7.96 -13.93
CA LYS A 114 -6.12 -8.20 -13.85
C LYS A 114 -6.46 -9.51 -13.14
N GLU A 115 -5.86 -10.62 -13.57
CA GLU A 115 -6.12 -11.91 -12.95
C GLU A 115 -5.61 -11.94 -11.51
N LEU A 116 -4.42 -11.40 -11.25
CA LEU A 116 -3.77 -11.45 -9.93
C LEU A 116 -4.45 -10.54 -8.89
N LEU A 117 -5.24 -9.55 -9.30
CA LEU A 117 -6.01 -8.67 -8.41
C LEU A 117 -7.36 -9.23 -7.94
N GLU A 118 -7.77 -10.40 -8.45
CA GLU A 118 -8.93 -11.15 -7.94
C GLU A 118 -8.63 -11.93 -6.64
N VAL A 119 -7.38 -11.92 -6.17
CA VAL A 119 -6.87 -12.39 -4.85
C VAL A 119 -7.51 -13.68 -4.29
N ASP A 120 -7.88 -14.62 -5.16
CA ASP A 120 -8.48 -15.93 -4.85
C ASP A 120 -7.46 -17.00 -4.39
N TYR A 121 -6.19 -16.61 -4.24
CA TYR A 121 -5.06 -17.53 -4.02
C TYR A 121 -4.38 -17.37 -2.66
N ILE A 122 -4.73 -16.37 -1.85
CA ILE A 122 -4.30 -16.25 -0.46
C ILE A 122 -5.40 -16.74 0.48
N SER A 123 -5.02 -17.16 1.69
CA SER A 123 -6.01 -17.55 2.70
C SER A 123 -6.46 -16.33 3.50
N ASP A 124 -7.69 -16.35 3.99
CA ASP A 124 -8.28 -15.33 4.88
C ASP A 124 -7.47 -15.11 6.17
N ASP A 125 -6.53 -16.01 6.50
CA ASP A 125 -5.66 -15.84 7.66
C ASP A 125 -4.52 -14.81 7.44
N ILE A 126 -4.23 -14.47 6.18
CA ILE A 126 -3.28 -13.43 5.76
C ILE A 126 -3.89 -12.05 5.97
N HIS A 127 -3.08 -11.12 6.47
CA HIS A 127 -3.49 -9.73 6.68
C HIS A 127 -3.22 -8.87 5.45
N VAL A 128 -1.99 -8.96 4.92
CA VAL A 128 -1.54 -8.13 3.80
C VAL A 128 -0.74 -8.97 2.80
N LEU A 129 -1.02 -8.75 1.51
CA LEU A 129 -0.25 -9.25 0.38
C LEU A 129 0.44 -8.05 -0.29
N LYS A 130 1.78 -8.00 -0.24
CA LYS A 130 2.54 -6.99 -0.98
C LYS A 130 2.56 -7.36 -2.47
N LEU A 131 2.10 -6.43 -3.31
CA LEU A 131 2.02 -6.57 -4.77
C LEU A 131 3.21 -5.90 -5.46
N GLU A 132 3.74 -4.85 -4.83
CA GLU A 132 4.90 -4.09 -5.28
C GLU A 132 6.17 -4.98 -5.39
N ALA A 133 6.82 -4.89 -6.55
CA ALA A 133 8.14 -5.44 -6.78
C ALA A 133 9.21 -4.46 -6.26
N ASN A 134 9.56 -4.58 -4.97
CA ASN A 134 10.53 -3.71 -4.33
C ASN A 134 11.59 -4.49 -3.53
N GLY A 135 12.83 -4.02 -3.65
CA GLY A 135 13.94 -4.46 -2.82
C GLY A 135 14.35 -5.91 -2.99
N LYS A 136 15.15 -6.38 -2.04
CA LYS A 136 15.65 -7.76 -1.99
C LYS A 136 15.08 -8.50 -0.80
N MET A 137 14.82 -9.79 -0.97
CA MET A 137 14.37 -10.67 0.11
C MET A 137 15.07 -12.03 0.08
N PHE A 138 14.95 -12.75 1.19
CA PHE A 138 15.30 -14.17 1.26
C PHE A 138 14.04 -15.00 0.98
N PHE A 139 13.95 -15.51 -0.25
CA PHE A 139 12.85 -16.38 -0.65
C PHE A 139 12.90 -17.70 0.11
N LYS A 140 11.92 -17.89 1.00
CA LYS A 140 11.66 -19.16 1.70
C LYS A 140 10.75 -20.06 0.84
N GLN A 141 10.20 -21.12 1.43
CA GLN A 141 9.23 -22.01 0.77
C GLN A 141 8.07 -21.18 0.16
N PRO A 142 7.86 -21.21 -1.16
CA PRO A 142 6.72 -20.56 -1.79
C PRO A 142 5.43 -21.36 -1.67
N LYS A 143 4.30 -20.68 -1.84
CA LYS A 143 3.07 -21.24 -2.37
C LYS A 143 2.93 -20.79 -3.82
N SER A 144 2.90 -21.71 -4.77
CA SER A 144 2.62 -21.37 -6.18
C SER A 144 1.17 -20.92 -6.35
N VAL A 145 0.97 -19.92 -7.19
CA VAL A 145 -0.34 -19.34 -7.53
C VAL A 145 -0.46 -19.20 -9.05
N LYS A 146 -1.51 -18.53 -9.53
CA LYS A 146 -1.74 -18.35 -10.97
C LYS A 146 -0.71 -17.42 -11.64
N CYS A 147 -0.69 -17.44 -12.98
CA CYS A 147 0.12 -16.54 -13.81
C CYS A 147 1.64 -16.60 -13.53
N ASP A 148 2.17 -17.81 -13.31
CA ASP A 148 3.58 -18.07 -12.98
C ASP A 148 4.11 -17.25 -11.78
N ARG A 149 3.22 -16.92 -10.83
CA ARG A 149 3.58 -16.23 -9.61
C ARG A 149 3.67 -17.20 -8.43
N ASN A 150 4.39 -16.77 -7.42
CA ASN A 150 4.46 -17.44 -6.12
C ASN A 150 4.22 -16.42 -5.01
N VAL A 151 3.64 -16.88 -3.92
CA VAL A 151 3.48 -16.12 -2.69
C VAL A 151 4.50 -16.62 -1.67
N TYR A 152 5.25 -15.69 -1.09
CA TYR A 152 6.30 -15.97 -0.11
C TYR A 152 6.00 -15.30 1.22
N PRO A 153 6.26 -15.94 2.37
CA PRO A 153 6.27 -15.24 3.64
C PRO A 153 7.25 -14.06 3.61
N MET A 154 6.82 -12.88 4.06
CA MET A 154 7.74 -11.75 4.22
C MET A 154 8.65 -12.01 5.41
N THR A 155 9.96 -11.86 5.19
CA THR A 155 11.00 -12.16 6.21
C THR A 155 11.97 -11.01 6.43
N VAL A 156 11.78 -9.93 5.69
CA VAL A 156 12.65 -8.78 5.64
C VAL A 156 11.77 -7.53 5.61
N LYS A 157 12.19 -6.49 6.34
CA LYS A 157 11.57 -5.17 6.30
C LYS A 157 11.76 -4.54 4.93
N GLN A 158 10.69 -4.04 4.33
CA GLN A 158 10.73 -3.42 3.01
C GLN A 158 9.79 -2.22 2.97
N SER A 159 10.34 -1.02 3.12
CA SER A 159 9.59 0.23 2.98
C SER A 159 8.82 0.29 1.65
N GLY A 160 7.72 1.02 1.64
CA GLY A 160 6.93 1.33 0.45
C GLY A 160 5.56 0.65 0.48
N CYS A 161 4.55 1.42 0.12
CA CYS A 161 3.15 1.01 0.06
C CYS A 161 2.55 1.23 -1.34
N ALA A 162 3.40 1.29 -2.38
CA ALA A 162 3.02 1.61 -3.75
C ALA A 162 1.91 0.72 -4.30
N GLY A 163 1.87 -0.55 -3.91
CA GLY A 163 0.75 -1.44 -4.20
C GLY A 163 0.69 -2.64 -3.27
N TYR A 164 -0.47 -2.86 -2.65
CA TYR A 164 -0.72 -4.02 -1.79
C TYR A 164 -2.21 -4.34 -1.67
N THR A 165 -2.51 -5.59 -1.35
CA THR A 165 -3.84 -6.02 -0.92
C THR A 165 -3.90 -6.03 0.60
N VAL A 166 -5.00 -5.52 1.16
CA VAL A 166 -5.38 -5.73 2.56
C VAL A 166 -6.67 -6.56 2.61
N THR A 167 -6.64 -7.67 3.35
CA THR A 167 -7.86 -8.48 3.58
C THR A 167 -8.74 -7.82 4.63
N ALA A 168 -10.01 -8.21 4.75
CA ALA A 168 -10.88 -7.73 5.83
C ALA A 168 -10.24 -7.94 7.23
N LYS A 169 -9.63 -9.12 7.43
CA LYS A 169 -8.87 -9.43 8.64
C LYS A 169 -7.69 -8.48 8.81
N GLY A 170 -6.94 -8.22 7.73
CA GLY A 170 -5.85 -7.27 7.72
C GLY A 170 -6.28 -5.85 8.05
N ALA A 171 -7.34 -5.36 7.42
CA ALA A 171 -7.87 -4.01 7.61
C ALA A 171 -8.25 -3.80 9.07
N LYS A 172 -8.99 -4.76 9.66
CA LYS A 172 -9.33 -4.75 11.08
C LYS A 172 -8.08 -4.70 11.96
N TYR A 173 -7.12 -5.58 11.71
CA TYR A 173 -5.89 -5.66 12.48
C TYR A 173 -5.05 -4.36 12.39
N LEU A 174 -4.88 -3.81 11.18
CA LEU A 174 -4.16 -2.56 10.96
C LEU A 174 -4.84 -1.39 11.66
N LEU A 175 -6.18 -1.31 11.59
CA LEU A 175 -6.95 -0.28 12.32
C LEU A 175 -6.80 -0.41 13.83
N GLU A 176 -6.84 -1.62 14.40
CA GLU A 176 -6.56 -1.85 15.83
C GLU A 176 -5.13 -1.43 16.22
N LEU A 177 -4.18 -1.53 15.29
CA LEU A 177 -2.81 -1.08 15.51
C LEU A 177 -2.63 0.43 15.50
N VAL A 178 -3.49 1.20 14.82
CA VAL A 178 -3.34 2.68 14.70
C VAL A 178 -4.39 3.48 15.46
N LYS A 179 -5.62 2.96 15.64
CA LYS A 179 -6.70 3.66 16.37
C LYS A 179 -6.29 3.92 17.82
N ASN A 180 -6.65 5.09 18.34
CA ASN A 180 -6.35 5.52 19.72
C ASN A 180 -4.84 5.65 20.03
N LYS A 181 -3.98 5.86 19.03
CA LYS A 181 -2.53 5.95 19.19
C LYS A 181 -1.95 7.18 18.47
N PRO A 182 -0.75 7.63 18.85
CA PRO A 182 -0.04 8.63 18.07
C PRO A 182 0.37 8.08 16.70
N LEU A 183 0.28 8.93 15.67
CA LEU A 183 0.88 8.64 14.36
C LEU A 183 2.25 9.34 14.28
N ASP A 184 3.32 8.56 14.38
CA ASP A 184 4.69 9.08 14.42
C ASP A 184 5.65 8.40 13.43
N VAL A 185 5.11 7.55 12.55
CA VAL A 185 5.82 6.85 11.47
C VAL A 185 5.00 6.93 10.18
N ALA A 186 5.67 7.16 9.05
CA ALA A 186 5.03 7.19 7.74
C ALA A 186 4.49 5.79 7.36
N VAL A 187 3.41 5.76 6.58
CA VAL A 187 2.77 4.50 6.18
C VAL A 187 3.70 3.54 5.44
N ASP A 188 4.62 4.09 4.62
CA ASP A 188 5.67 3.36 3.90
C ASP A 188 6.48 2.44 4.82
N SER A 189 6.71 2.85 6.07
CA SER A 189 7.42 2.07 7.08
C SER A 189 6.48 1.30 8.02
N LEU A 190 5.26 1.79 8.27
CA LEU A 190 4.32 1.14 9.19
C LEU A 190 3.99 -0.29 8.77
N VAL A 191 3.47 -0.48 7.56
CA VAL A 191 2.84 -1.74 7.12
C VAL A 191 3.87 -2.86 6.92
N PHE A 192 5.04 -2.54 6.37
CA PHE A 192 6.03 -3.52 5.92
C PHE A 192 7.39 -3.42 6.63
N GLU A 193 7.51 -2.59 7.67
CA GLU A 193 8.71 -2.56 8.51
C GLU A 193 8.39 -2.64 9.99
N ASP A 194 7.53 -1.73 10.47
CA ASP A 194 7.22 -1.67 11.88
C ASP A 194 6.31 -2.82 12.26
N PHE A 195 5.13 -2.96 11.67
CA PHE A 195 4.19 -4.00 12.10
C PHE A 195 4.70 -5.45 11.93
N LEU A 196 5.72 -5.68 11.10
CA LEU A 196 6.37 -6.99 10.98
C LEU A 196 6.98 -7.53 12.28
N HIS A 197 7.17 -6.70 13.32
CA HIS A 197 7.64 -7.19 14.62
C HIS A 197 6.54 -7.92 15.42
N PHE A 198 5.26 -7.71 15.09
CA PHE A 198 4.14 -8.37 15.75
C PHE A 198 4.01 -9.81 15.25
N LYS A 199 4.08 -10.78 16.16
CA LYS A 199 4.04 -12.22 15.82
C LYS A 199 2.76 -12.65 15.10
N ASP A 200 1.64 -12.02 15.42
CA ASP A 200 0.34 -12.37 14.86
C ASP A 200 0.06 -11.68 13.51
N TYR A 201 0.93 -10.74 13.10
CA TYR A 201 0.80 -10.04 11.82
C TYR A 201 1.40 -10.88 10.69
N LYS A 202 0.50 -11.48 9.91
CA LYS A 202 0.84 -12.32 8.76
C LYS A 202 0.85 -11.53 7.45
N THR A 203 2.03 -11.33 6.90
CA THR A 203 2.25 -10.68 5.60
C THR A 203 3.00 -11.57 4.63
N VAL A 204 2.66 -11.44 3.36
CA VAL A 204 3.24 -12.22 2.28
C VAL A 204 3.57 -11.32 1.08
N GLN A 205 4.55 -11.74 0.28
CA GLN A 205 4.99 -11.07 -0.94
C GLN A 205 4.56 -11.89 -2.16
N LEU A 206 3.88 -11.26 -3.11
CA LEU A 206 3.72 -11.81 -4.46
C LEU A 206 5.03 -11.62 -5.23
N SER A 207 5.56 -12.68 -5.82
CA SER A 207 6.79 -12.62 -6.62
C SER A 207 6.72 -13.53 -7.85
N PRO A 208 7.04 -13.03 -9.05
CA PRO A 208 7.25 -11.61 -9.38
C PRO A 208 6.10 -10.67 -8.94
N GLY A 209 6.45 -9.45 -8.53
CA GLY A 209 5.46 -8.42 -8.16
C GLY A 209 4.78 -7.86 -9.42
N ILE A 210 3.56 -7.35 -9.24
CA ILE A 210 2.68 -6.90 -10.34
C ILE A 210 2.55 -5.39 -10.44
N CYS A 211 3.22 -4.64 -9.55
CA CYS A 211 3.37 -3.21 -9.73
C CYS A 211 4.77 -2.75 -9.30
N VAL A 212 5.19 -1.62 -9.82
CA VAL A 212 6.46 -0.99 -9.47
C VAL A 212 6.32 0.52 -9.58
N GLN A 213 7.03 1.27 -8.73
CA GLN A 213 7.02 2.73 -8.81
C GLN A 213 7.74 3.25 -10.05
N ASP A 214 7.25 4.34 -10.60
CA ASP A 214 7.72 5.00 -11.81
C ASP A 214 9.22 5.29 -11.77
N PHE A 215 9.75 5.74 -10.63
CA PHE A 215 11.17 6.04 -10.49
C PHE A 215 12.10 4.84 -10.66
N VAL A 216 11.59 3.61 -10.51
CA VAL A 216 12.36 2.39 -10.75
C VAL A 216 12.52 2.15 -12.25
N LEU A 217 11.49 2.44 -13.05
CA LEU A 217 11.49 2.26 -14.51
C LEU A 217 12.07 3.48 -15.25
N HIS A 218 11.88 4.67 -14.70
CA HIS A 218 12.24 5.95 -15.31
C HIS A 218 13.15 6.78 -14.39
N PRO A 219 14.33 6.27 -13.98
CA PRO A 219 15.18 6.94 -12.99
C PRO A 219 15.70 8.33 -13.42
N GLU A 220 15.78 8.59 -14.73
CA GLU A 220 16.26 9.86 -15.28
C GLU A 220 15.20 10.98 -15.28
N ASN A 221 13.91 10.61 -15.26
CA ASN A 221 12.81 11.57 -15.29
C ASN A 221 11.55 10.99 -14.63
N PRO A 222 11.62 10.70 -13.32
CA PRO A 222 10.50 10.11 -12.61
C PRO A 222 9.39 11.13 -12.35
N PHE A 223 8.20 10.66 -11.99
CA PHE A 223 7.22 11.54 -11.33
C PHE A 223 7.81 12.17 -10.08
N GLU A 224 7.65 13.49 -9.95
CA GLU A 224 8.11 14.24 -8.78
C GLU A 224 7.31 13.82 -7.54
N SER A 225 7.99 13.53 -6.43
CA SER A 225 7.35 13.17 -5.18
C SER A 225 6.78 14.41 -4.50
N SER A 226 5.46 14.43 -4.30
CA SER A 226 4.74 15.46 -3.53
C SER A 226 5.09 15.47 -2.04
N LEU A 227 5.80 14.44 -1.54
CA LEU A 227 6.19 14.30 -0.14
C LEU A 227 7.61 14.79 0.17
N LYS A 228 8.45 14.99 -0.85
CA LYS A 228 9.89 15.19 -0.67
C LYS A 228 10.21 16.44 0.14
N GLU A 229 9.65 17.59 -0.23
CA GLU A 229 9.89 18.86 0.46
C GLU A 229 9.47 18.79 1.94
N GLY A 230 8.29 18.21 2.20
CA GLY A 230 7.80 17.99 3.56
C GLY A 230 8.75 17.09 4.37
N ARG A 231 9.19 15.97 3.80
CA ARG A 231 10.14 15.04 4.44
C ARG A 231 11.46 15.72 4.80
N ASP A 232 12.01 16.52 3.89
CA ASP A 232 13.25 17.24 4.11
C ASP A 232 13.13 18.24 5.28
N SER A 233 11.95 18.87 5.44
CA SER A 233 11.68 19.83 6.51
C SER A 233 11.66 19.21 7.92
N VAL A 234 11.24 17.95 8.04
CA VAL A 234 11.13 17.22 9.32
C VAL A 234 12.27 16.22 9.56
N HIS A 235 13.17 16.02 8.59
CA HIS A 235 14.23 15.00 8.64
C HIS A 235 15.08 15.06 9.92
N GLY A 236 15.40 16.27 10.40
CA GLY A 236 16.19 16.47 11.62
C GLY A 236 15.55 15.95 12.90
N ASN A 237 14.22 15.77 12.90
CA ASN A 237 13.43 15.31 14.04
C ASN A 237 13.27 13.78 14.10
N GLN A 238 13.66 13.07 13.03
CA GLN A 238 13.55 11.61 12.97
C GLN A 238 14.38 10.94 14.08
N ARG A 239 13.93 9.76 14.52
CA ARG A 239 14.58 9.02 15.61
C ARG A 239 16.05 8.75 15.27
N LYS A 240 16.95 9.27 16.10
CA LYS A 240 18.38 8.94 16.02
C LYS A 240 18.60 7.57 16.65
N PHE A 241 18.96 6.59 15.83
CA PHE A 241 19.42 5.28 16.30
C PHE A 241 20.70 5.42 17.14
N SER A 242 20.81 4.64 18.21
CA SER A 242 22.07 4.47 18.94
C SER A 242 23.15 3.87 18.01
N ILE A 243 24.43 4.02 18.38
CA ILE A 243 25.54 3.49 17.58
C ILE A 243 25.39 1.98 17.37
N LEU A 244 24.99 1.23 18.40
CA LEU A 244 24.76 -0.21 18.32
C LEU A 244 23.58 -0.57 17.40
N GLU A 245 22.46 0.16 17.47
CA GLU A 245 21.34 -0.03 16.55
C GLU A 245 21.73 0.29 15.11
N LYS A 246 22.51 1.36 14.87
CA LYS A 246 23.03 1.70 13.54
C LYS A 246 23.87 0.57 12.99
N ILE A 247 24.82 0.07 13.77
CA ILE A 247 25.69 -1.04 13.37
C ILE A 247 24.85 -2.28 13.04
N LYS A 248 23.91 -2.67 13.91
CA LYS A 248 23.04 -3.83 13.70
C LYS A 248 22.17 -3.68 12.45
N ASN A 249 21.58 -2.51 12.23
CA ASN A 249 20.76 -2.20 11.06
C ASN A 249 21.60 -2.25 9.78
N GLU A 250 22.80 -1.67 9.80
CA GLU A 250 23.72 -1.70 8.65
C GLU A 250 24.22 -3.12 8.34
N PHE A 251 24.57 -3.93 9.34
CA PHE A 251 24.90 -5.35 9.12
C PHE A 251 23.73 -6.12 8.47
N GLY A 252 22.51 -5.87 8.94
CA GLY A 252 21.30 -6.44 8.33
C GLY A 252 21.13 -6.02 6.87
N ARG A 253 21.24 -4.71 6.58
CA ARG A 253 21.16 -4.15 5.23
C ARG A 253 22.21 -4.72 4.29
N VAL A 254 23.46 -4.80 4.74
CA VAL A 254 24.57 -5.39 3.96
C VAL A 254 24.30 -6.85 3.66
N LYS A 255 23.83 -7.63 4.65
CA LYS A 255 23.48 -9.05 4.44
C LYS A 255 22.39 -9.19 3.37
N ILE A 256 21.32 -8.38 3.44
CA ILE A 256 20.24 -8.39 2.44
C ILE A 256 20.77 -7.98 1.07
N LYS A 257 21.61 -6.94 1.00
CA LYS A 257 22.21 -6.46 -0.25
C LYS A 257 23.07 -7.53 -0.93
N MET A 258 23.87 -8.25 -0.16
CA MET A 258 24.80 -9.28 -0.65
C MET A 258 24.13 -10.61 -0.99
N PHE A 259 23.25 -11.10 -0.12
CA PHE A 259 22.72 -12.47 -0.20
C PHE A 259 21.23 -12.56 -0.54
N GLY A 260 20.50 -11.44 -0.42
CA GLY A 260 19.10 -11.37 -0.84
C GLY A 260 18.99 -11.39 -2.35
N LYS A 261 17.87 -11.92 -2.84
CA LYS A 261 17.52 -11.90 -4.26
C LYS A 261 16.51 -10.78 -4.49
N GLN A 262 16.62 -10.11 -5.64
CA GLN A 262 15.69 -9.06 -6.04
C GLN A 262 14.28 -9.64 -6.13
N VAL A 263 13.28 -8.91 -5.66
CA VAL A 263 11.88 -9.17 -6.03
C VAL A 263 11.72 -8.70 -7.48
N PRO A 264 11.55 -9.62 -8.44
CA PRO A 264 11.42 -9.23 -9.83
C PRO A 264 10.07 -8.56 -10.06
N PHE A 265 10.05 -7.54 -10.91
CA PHE A 265 8.84 -7.02 -11.53
C PHE A 265 8.58 -7.83 -12.80
N LYS A 266 7.33 -8.27 -12.99
CA LYS A 266 6.88 -8.91 -14.22
C LYS A 266 5.44 -8.48 -14.47
#